data_AF-A0A954M9A2-F1
#
_entry.id   AF-A0A954M9A2-F1
#
_cell.length_a   1.000
_cell.length_b   1.000
_cell.length_c   1.000
_cell.angle_alpha   90.00
_cell.angle_beta   90.00
_cell.angle_gamma   90.00
#
_symmetry.space_group_name_H-M   'P 1'
#
loop_
_entity.id
_entity.type
_entity.pdbx_description
1 polymer ?
#
loop_
_entity_poly.entity_id
_entity_poly.type
_entity_poly.pdbx_seq_one_letter_code
_entity_poly.pdbx_strand_id
1 'polypeptide(L)'
;LTIHARGLPSLIHFIETRANLFRMVYFHRTVRALDIALEELFPETMSHLFPGNPLEHLDQYRLFTESSFLVDVQRWLYSEDATLQELGVRWHRILSREAGWKMSVERTLNFHTTAAERMTIFSEPQLVLNRVREKLPAAIRDIPLNIDVAKHYHRPSGRLPTGGQNHLYDPGDGTTQELNDDDLFRSLPVSFLIFRIYCQTHEHDAELNSALHAVLGQAMDAKTNM
;
A
#
# COMPACT_ATOMS: atom_id res chain seq x y z
N LEU A 1 -6.08 -28.31 7.07
CA LEU A 1 -6.17 -28.02 8.52
C LEU A 1 -7.62 -28.12 8.94
N THR A 2 -7.94 -28.78 10.06
CA THR A 2 -9.31 -28.86 10.59
C THR A 2 -9.37 -28.15 11.94
N ILE A 3 -10.27 -27.19 12.06
CA ILE A 3 -10.39 -26.31 13.21
C ILE A 3 -11.65 -26.73 13.97
N HIS A 4 -11.52 -26.96 15.27
CA HIS A 4 -12.67 -27.24 16.12
C HIS A 4 -13.59 -26.01 16.20
N ALA A 5 -14.92 -26.17 16.17
CA ALA A 5 -15.89 -25.06 16.16
C ALA A 5 -15.62 -23.99 17.24
N ARG A 6 -15.28 -24.42 18.46
CA ARG A 6 -14.89 -23.52 19.58
C ARG A 6 -13.65 -22.63 19.30
N GLY A 7 -12.80 -23.00 18.35
CA GLY A 7 -11.62 -22.24 17.94
C GLY A 7 -11.88 -21.21 16.85
N LEU A 8 -13.07 -21.20 16.24
CA LEU A 8 -13.43 -20.26 15.17
C LEU A 8 -13.29 -18.79 15.60
N PRO A 9 -13.75 -18.36 16.80
CA PRO A 9 -13.57 -16.97 17.23
C PRO A 9 -12.09 -16.56 17.32
N SER A 10 -11.21 -17.45 17.77
CA SER A 10 -9.76 -17.19 17.84
C SER A 10 -9.13 -17.05 16.45
N LEU A 11 -9.57 -17.86 15.48
CA LEU A 11 -9.12 -17.72 14.09
C LEU A 11 -9.56 -16.39 13.48
N ILE A 12 -10.83 -16.02 13.67
CA ILE A 12 -11.37 -14.74 13.21
C ILE A 12 -10.55 -13.59 13.79
N HIS A 13 -10.35 -13.59 15.11
CA HIS A 13 -9.55 -12.57 15.78
C HIS A 13 -8.11 -12.51 15.27
N PHE A 14 -7.48 -13.65 14.98
CA PHE A 14 -6.14 -13.70 14.38
C PHE A 14 -6.10 -13.01 13.01
N ILE A 15 -7.07 -13.31 12.13
CA ILE A 15 -7.15 -12.72 10.80
C ILE A 15 -7.38 -11.21 10.88
N GLU A 16 -8.28 -10.76 11.75
CA GLU A 16 -8.56 -9.35 11.99
C GLU A 16 -7.35 -8.62 12.59
N THR A 17 -6.62 -9.27 13.50
CA THR A 17 -5.41 -8.70 14.08
C THR A 17 -4.35 -8.51 13.01
N ARG A 18 -4.09 -9.52 12.18
CA ARG A 18 -3.18 -9.41 11.03
C ARG A 18 -3.62 -8.29 10.09
N ALA A 19 -4.90 -8.23 9.75
CA ALA A 19 -5.48 -7.15 8.94
C ALA A 19 -5.21 -5.76 9.52
N ASN A 20 -5.38 -5.60 10.83
CA ASN A 20 -5.15 -4.36 11.54
C ASN A 20 -3.68 -3.97 11.56
N LEU A 21 -2.74 -4.92 11.67
CA LEU A 21 -1.31 -4.64 11.53
C LEU A 21 -0.99 -4.04 10.15
N PHE A 22 -1.58 -4.58 9.08
CA PHE A 22 -1.41 -3.99 7.74
C PHE A 22 -1.97 -2.58 7.65
N ARG A 23 -3.17 -2.36 8.17
CA ARG A 23 -3.83 -1.05 8.12
C ARG A 23 -3.09 0.02 8.93
N MET A 24 -2.62 -0.33 10.12
CA MET A 24 -2.11 0.64 11.10
C MET A 24 -0.59 0.79 11.09
N VAL A 25 0.14 -0.27 10.74
CA VAL A 25 1.60 -0.31 10.84
C VAL A 25 2.25 -0.44 9.47
N TYR A 26 2.01 -1.54 8.76
CA TYR A 26 2.74 -1.81 7.50
C TYR A 26 2.39 -0.83 6.39
N PHE A 27 1.14 -0.36 6.35
CA PHE A 27 0.70 0.66 5.39
C PHE A 27 0.50 2.02 6.05
N HIS A 28 1.24 2.33 7.12
CA HIS A 28 1.15 3.63 7.75
C HIS A 28 1.52 4.74 6.76
N ARG A 29 0.67 5.77 6.66
CA ARG A 29 0.80 6.86 5.68
C ARG A 29 2.18 7.52 5.63
N THR A 30 2.84 7.68 6.77
CA THR A 30 4.17 8.32 6.83
C THR A 30 5.28 7.38 6.34
N VAL A 31 5.13 6.07 6.57
CA VAL A 31 6.08 5.08 6.03
C VAL A 31 5.94 5.03 4.52
N ARG A 32 4.69 4.99 4.02
CA ARG A 32 4.42 5.01 2.57
C ARG A 32 4.89 6.30 1.89
N ALA A 33 4.77 7.46 2.55
CA ALA A 33 5.37 8.70 2.06
C ALA A 33 6.90 8.62 1.91
N LEU A 34 7.57 7.98 2.88
CA LEU A 34 9.01 7.73 2.78
C LEU A 34 9.31 6.75 1.66
N ASP A 35 8.58 5.63 1.55
CA ASP A 35 8.76 4.65 0.46
C ASP A 35 8.69 5.32 -0.92
N ILE A 36 7.74 6.22 -1.14
CA ILE A 36 7.60 6.98 -2.39
C ILE A 36 8.84 7.86 -2.62
N ALA A 37 9.28 8.61 -1.60
CA ALA A 37 10.46 9.47 -1.72
C ALA A 37 11.74 8.66 -1.98
N LEU A 38 11.84 7.45 -1.40
CA LEU A 38 12.92 6.52 -1.65
C LEU A 38 12.86 6.01 -3.09
N GLU A 39 11.71 5.54 -3.56
CA GLU A 39 11.50 4.99 -4.91
C GLU A 39 11.91 5.97 -6.01
N GLU A 40 11.66 7.27 -5.84
CA GLU A 40 12.07 8.32 -6.77
C GLU A 40 13.59 8.48 -6.89
N LEU A 41 14.35 8.13 -5.84
CA LEU A 41 15.80 8.32 -5.74
C LEU A 41 16.59 7.01 -5.89
N PHE A 42 15.94 5.87 -5.62
CA PHE A 42 16.58 4.57 -5.50
C PHE A 42 17.25 4.08 -6.79
N PRO A 43 16.64 4.18 -8.00
CA PRO A 43 17.28 3.68 -9.22
C PRO A 43 18.61 4.35 -9.53
N GLU A 44 18.67 5.68 -9.39
CA GLU A 44 19.89 6.48 -9.58
C GLU A 44 20.94 6.10 -8.52
N THR A 45 20.51 6.04 -7.25
CA THR A 45 21.35 5.66 -6.10
C THR A 45 21.99 4.28 -6.28
N MET A 46 21.20 3.28 -6.68
CA MET A 46 21.66 1.90 -6.78
C MET A 46 22.71 1.71 -7.88
N SER A 47 22.67 2.51 -8.94
CA SER A 47 23.68 2.48 -10.01
C SER A 47 25.09 2.85 -9.52
N HIS A 48 25.18 3.60 -8.41
CA HIS A 48 26.45 3.99 -7.78
C HIS A 48 26.85 3.07 -6.62
N LEU A 49 25.88 2.46 -5.93
CA LEU A 49 26.14 1.65 -4.73
C LEU A 49 26.36 0.17 -5.01
N PHE A 50 25.85 -0.36 -6.13
CA PHE A 50 25.87 -1.79 -6.37
C PHE A 50 26.18 -2.12 -7.84
N PRO A 51 27.06 -3.09 -8.12
CA PRO A 51 27.63 -3.30 -9.46
C PRO A 51 26.66 -3.91 -10.50
N GLY A 52 25.46 -4.32 -10.10
CA GLY A 52 24.49 -4.94 -11.03
C GLY A 52 23.54 -5.91 -10.35
N ASN A 53 23.27 -7.04 -10.99
CA ASN A 53 22.34 -8.04 -10.48
C ASN A 53 22.88 -8.72 -9.20
N PRO A 54 22.19 -8.63 -8.03
CA PRO A 54 22.63 -9.26 -6.79
C PRO A 54 22.91 -10.76 -6.87
N LEU A 55 22.21 -11.47 -7.77
CA LEU A 55 22.39 -12.90 -7.98
C LEU A 55 23.78 -13.25 -8.56
N GLU A 56 24.41 -12.31 -9.23
CA GLU A 56 25.75 -12.45 -9.85
C GLU A 56 26.87 -11.94 -8.91
N HIS A 57 26.50 -11.21 -7.86
CA HIS A 57 27.40 -10.51 -6.94
C HIS A 57 27.09 -10.86 -5.47
N LEU A 58 26.95 -12.16 -5.17
CA LEU A 58 26.50 -12.63 -3.85
C LEU A 58 27.41 -12.18 -2.70
N ASP A 59 28.72 -12.14 -2.91
CA ASP A 59 29.67 -11.71 -1.88
C ASP A 59 29.49 -10.23 -1.53
N GLN A 60 29.29 -9.37 -2.53
CA GLN A 60 28.98 -7.95 -2.34
C GLN A 60 27.59 -7.79 -1.73
N TYR A 61 26.59 -8.55 -2.23
CA TYR A 61 25.22 -8.46 -1.76
C TYR A 61 25.09 -8.82 -0.28
N ARG A 62 25.85 -9.82 0.19
CA ARG A 62 25.90 -10.19 1.60
C ARG A 62 26.37 -9.05 2.51
N LEU A 63 27.21 -8.15 1.99
CA LEU A 63 27.70 -6.97 2.71
C LEU A 63 26.82 -5.75 2.53
N PHE A 64 25.94 -5.75 1.51
CA PHE A 64 25.03 -4.66 1.21
C PHE A 64 23.77 -4.74 2.07
N THR A 65 23.86 -4.14 3.25
CA THR A 65 22.80 -4.10 4.27
C THR A 65 22.24 -2.68 4.40
N GLU A 66 21.14 -2.51 5.14
CA GLU A 66 20.64 -1.18 5.49
C GLU A 66 21.73 -0.31 6.13
N SER A 67 22.59 -0.90 6.98
CA SER A 67 23.66 -0.15 7.64
C SER A 67 24.74 0.35 6.67
N SER A 68 25.21 -0.52 5.76
CA SER A 68 26.21 -0.08 4.76
C SER A 68 25.60 0.95 3.82
N PHE A 69 24.36 0.72 3.37
CA PHE A 69 23.60 1.65 2.54
C PHE A 69 23.50 3.04 3.16
N LEU A 70 23.03 3.14 4.41
CA LEU A 70 22.86 4.41 5.09
C LEU A 70 24.18 5.15 5.32
N VAL A 71 25.26 4.42 5.63
CA VAL A 71 26.60 5.02 5.78
C VAL A 71 27.10 5.58 4.44
N ASP A 72 26.93 4.83 3.34
CA ASP A 72 27.45 5.22 2.04
C ASP A 72 26.70 6.45 1.48
N VAL A 73 25.36 6.46 1.53
CA VAL A 73 24.58 7.62 1.06
C VAL A 73 24.79 8.87 1.91
N GLN A 74 25.06 8.72 3.21
CA GLN A 74 25.38 9.86 4.08
C GLN A 74 26.74 10.48 3.74
N ARG A 75 27.73 9.67 3.35
CA ARG A 75 29.06 10.16 2.97
C ARG A 75 29.05 10.98 1.69
N TRP A 76 28.11 10.71 0.80
CA TRP A 76 27.99 11.42 -0.47
C TRP A 76 27.79 12.93 -0.31
N LEU A 77 27.23 13.40 0.81
CA LEU A 77 27.12 14.83 1.12
C LEU A 77 28.48 15.57 1.05
N TYR A 78 29.58 14.86 1.31
CA TYR A 78 30.95 15.38 1.30
C TYR A 78 31.78 14.88 0.11
N SER A 79 31.14 14.31 -0.90
CA SER A 79 31.81 13.82 -2.10
C SER A 79 32.40 14.96 -2.92
N GLU A 80 33.58 14.74 -3.51
CA GLU A 80 34.17 15.62 -4.52
C GLU A 80 33.54 15.42 -5.91
N ASP A 81 32.93 14.24 -6.15
CA ASP A 81 32.10 13.99 -7.32
C ASP A 81 30.77 14.74 -7.17
N ALA A 82 30.51 15.67 -8.09
CA ALA A 82 29.34 16.54 -8.07
C ALA A 82 28.01 15.77 -8.19
N THR A 83 27.97 14.68 -8.95
CA THR A 83 26.76 13.85 -9.11
C THR A 83 26.44 13.11 -7.81
N LEU A 84 27.46 12.51 -7.18
CA LEU A 84 27.27 11.89 -5.87
C LEU A 84 26.90 12.94 -4.81
N GLN A 85 27.52 14.13 -4.85
CA GLN A 85 27.19 15.19 -3.91
C GLN A 85 25.72 15.62 -4.02
N GLU A 86 25.20 15.79 -5.24
CA GLU A 86 23.79 16.12 -5.47
C GLU A 86 22.85 15.03 -4.91
N LEU A 87 23.15 13.75 -5.17
CA LEU A 87 22.43 12.62 -4.56
C LEU A 87 22.49 12.65 -3.04
N GLY A 88 23.66 12.92 -2.46
CA GLY A 88 23.86 13.06 -1.02
C GLY A 88 23.00 14.15 -0.39
N VAL A 89 22.86 15.31 -1.07
CA VAL A 89 21.97 16.39 -0.63
C VAL A 89 20.50 15.95 -0.66
N ARG A 90 20.06 15.25 -1.71
CA ARG A 90 18.68 14.72 -1.81
C ARG A 90 18.40 13.69 -0.72
N TRP A 91 19.33 12.74 -0.50
CA TRP A 91 19.25 11.77 0.61
C TRP A 91 19.20 12.45 1.97
N HIS A 92 20.04 13.47 2.20
CA HIS A 92 20.04 14.21 3.46
C HIS A 92 18.66 14.82 3.75
N ARG A 93 17.99 15.42 2.75
CA ARG A 93 16.64 15.97 2.93
C ARG A 93 15.60 14.92 3.32
N ILE A 94 15.69 13.70 2.77
CA ILE A 94 14.80 12.58 3.13
C ILE A 94 15.09 12.12 4.56
N LEU A 95 16.37 11.86 4.88
CA LEU A 95 16.80 11.36 6.19
C LEU A 95 16.54 12.36 7.33
N SER A 96 16.68 13.67 7.05
CA SER A 96 16.38 14.77 7.98
C SER A 96 14.89 15.14 8.01
N ARG A 97 14.04 14.48 7.21
CA ARG A 97 12.59 14.76 7.06
C ARG A 97 12.24 16.19 6.62
N GLU A 98 13.11 16.82 5.84
CA GLU A 98 12.93 18.19 5.35
C GLU A 98 12.15 18.26 4.04
N ALA A 99 12.35 17.29 3.15
CA ALA A 99 11.60 17.17 1.91
C ALA A 99 10.82 15.85 1.93
N GLY A 100 9.51 15.91 1.70
CA GLY A 100 8.72 14.70 1.72
C GLY A 100 7.28 14.87 1.26
N TRP A 101 6.76 13.77 0.74
CA TRP A 101 5.36 13.57 0.47
C TRP A 101 4.56 13.59 1.78
N LYS A 102 3.47 14.33 1.80
CA LYS A 102 2.54 14.45 2.93
C LYS A 102 1.18 13.97 2.47
N MET A 103 0.57 13.09 3.25
CA MET A 103 -0.75 12.54 2.90
C MET A 103 -1.80 13.64 3.04
N SER A 104 -2.49 13.97 1.96
CA SER A 104 -3.63 14.91 1.94
C SER A 104 -4.97 14.20 2.03
N VAL A 105 -5.08 13.07 1.34
CA VAL A 105 -6.35 12.34 1.19
C VAL A 105 -6.11 10.86 1.37
N GLU A 106 -7.01 10.18 2.09
CA GLU A 106 -7.01 8.74 2.27
C GLU A 106 -8.44 8.19 2.15
N ARG A 107 -8.63 7.12 1.37
CA ARG A 107 -9.88 6.35 1.35
C ARG A 107 -9.58 4.88 1.53
N THR A 108 -10.29 4.25 2.46
CA THR A 108 -10.19 2.81 2.73
C THR A 108 -11.46 2.12 2.24
N LEU A 109 -11.30 1.02 1.51
CA LEU A 109 -12.39 0.19 1.00
C LEU A 109 -12.18 -1.25 1.42
N ASN A 110 -13.24 -1.89 1.88
CA ASN A 110 -13.26 -3.32 2.18
C ASN A 110 -14.07 -4.04 1.09
N PHE A 111 -13.59 -5.21 0.66
CA PHE A 111 -14.24 -6.00 -0.37
C PHE A 111 -14.57 -7.38 0.17
N HIS A 112 -15.82 -7.82 -0.04
CA HIS A 112 -16.26 -9.17 0.32
C HIS A 112 -16.14 -10.16 -0.85
N THR A 113 -15.78 -9.68 -2.05
CA THR A 113 -15.51 -10.51 -3.23
C THR A 113 -14.35 -9.94 -4.03
N THR A 114 -13.58 -10.81 -4.70
CA THR A 114 -12.49 -10.40 -5.61
C THR A 114 -13.01 -9.64 -6.82
N ALA A 115 -14.25 -9.92 -7.25
CA ALA A 115 -14.87 -9.21 -8.37
C ALA A 115 -15.14 -7.74 -8.02
N ALA A 116 -15.70 -7.47 -6.84
CA ALA A 116 -15.92 -6.10 -6.38
C ALA A 116 -14.61 -5.31 -6.27
N GLU A 117 -13.55 -5.97 -5.84
CA GLU A 117 -12.20 -5.40 -5.79
C GLU A 117 -11.67 -5.01 -7.18
N ARG A 118 -11.82 -5.86 -8.20
CA ARG A 118 -11.36 -5.55 -9.57
C ARG A 118 -12.20 -4.48 -10.27
N MET A 119 -13.46 -4.32 -9.86
CA MET A 119 -14.41 -3.35 -10.44
C MET A 119 -14.40 -1.99 -9.72
N THR A 120 -13.47 -1.79 -8.79
CA THR A 120 -13.29 -0.50 -8.12
C THR A 120 -12.57 0.49 -9.03
N ILE A 121 -12.91 1.77 -8.94
CA ILE A 121 -12.22 2.82 -9.72
C ILE A 121 -10.72 2.90 -9.37
N PHE A 122 -10.35 2.46 -8.16
CA PHE A 122 -8.96 2.43 -7.69
C PHE A 122 -8.10 1.31 -8.32
N SER A 123 -8.66 0.47 -9.19
CA SER A 123 -7.85 -0.41 -10.05
C SER A 123 -7.06 0.36 -11.11
N GLU A 124 -7.50 1.58 -11.44
CA GLU A 124 -6.87 2.50 -12.41
C GLU A 124 -6.44 3.79 -11.69
N PRO A 125 -5.48 3.75 -10.77
CA PRO A 125 -5.23 4.85 -9.84
C PRO A 125 -4.71 6.12 -10.52
N GLN A 126 -4.00 6.00 -11.64
CA GLN A 126 -3.57 7.15 -12.43
C GLN A 126 -4.76 7.88 -13.08
N LEU A 127 -5.77 7.13 -13.54
CA LEU A 127 -6.99 7.73 -14.08
C LEU A 127 -7.76 8.50 -12.99
N VAL A 128 -7.81 7.95 -11.77
CA VAL A 128 -8.39 8.65 -10.61
C VAL A 128 -7.65 9.96 -10.35
N LEU A 129 -6.31 9.94 -10.32
CA LEU A 129 -5.51 11.15 -10.10
C LEU A 129 -5.76 12.22 -11.16
N ASN A 130 -5.84 11.81 -12.44
CA ASN A 130 -6.13 12.74 -13.54
C ASN A 130 -7.52 13.40 -13.38
N ARG A 131 -8.55 12.61 -13.03
CA ARG A 131 -9.89 13.14 -12.75
C ARG A 131 -9.92 14.06 -11.54
N VAL A 132 -9.13 13.75 -10.50
CA VAL A 132 -8.96 14.65 -9.35
C VAL A 132 -8.37 15.99 -9.80
N ARG A 133 -7.32 15.99 -10.63
CA ARG A 133 -6.73 17.22 -11.18
C ARG A 133 -7.73 18.06 -11.96
N GLU A 134 -8.60 17.44 -12.76
CA GLU A 134 -9.66 18.14 -13.50
C GLU A 134 -10.66 18.87 -12.59
N LYS A 135 -10.86 18.36 -11.36
CA LYS A 135 -11.76 18.96 -10.35
C LYS A 135 -11.07 19.98 -9.45
N LEU A 136 -9.75 20.10 -9.51
CA LEU A 136 -9.02 21.11 -8.73
C LEU A 136 -9.17 22.52 -9.33
N PRO A 137 -9.16 23.57 -8.48
CA PRO A 137 -8.99 24.95 -8.91
C PRO A 137 -7.76 25.11 -9.80
N ALA A 138 -7.85 26.00 -10.80
CA ALA A 138 -6.78 26.19 -11.78
C ALA A 138 -5.42 26.54 -11.13
N ALA A 139 -5.43 27.30 -10.03
CA ALA A 139 -4.22 27.72 -9.32
C ALA A 139 -3.41 26.55 -8.73
N ILE A 140 -4.07 25.42 -8.43
CA ILE A 140 -3.44 24.27 -7.77
C ILE A 140 -3.54 22.98 -8.60
N ARG A 141 -3.95 23.11 -9.86
CA ARG A 141 -4.17 21.96 -10.75
C ARG A 141 -2.89 21.19 -11.05
N ASP A 142 -1.76 21.89 -11.12
CA ASP A 142 -0.47 21.37 -11.56
C ASP A 142 0.54 21.20 -10.41
N ILE A 143 0.09 21.29 -9.16
CA ILE A 143 0.97 21.02 -8.02
C ILE A 143 1.51 19.58 -8.08
N PRO A 144 2.72 19.32 -7.54
CA PRO A 144 3.23 17.97 -7.42
C PRO A 144 2.31 17.11 -6.57
N LEU A 145 1.81 16.01 -7.15
CA LEU A 145 0.99 15.01 -6.47
C LEU A 145 1.56 13.64 -6.75
N ASN A 146 1.51 12.76 -5.74
CA ASN A 146 1.83 11.35 -5.88
C ASN A 146 0.67 10.50 -5.31
N ILE A 147 0.61 9.23 -5.68
CA ILE A 147 -0.46 8.30 -5.29
C ILE A 147 0.10 7.03 -4.68
N ASP A 148 -0.60 6.49 -3.70
CA ASP A 148 -0.30 5.17 -3.11
C ASP A 148 -1.57 4.34 -3.09
N VAL A 149 -1.44 3.09 -3.52
CA VAL A 149 -2.51 2.09 -3.45
C VAL A 149 -2.00 0.88 -2.68
N ALA A 150 -2.28 0.87 -1.39
CA ALA A 150 -1.88 -0.22 -0.51
C ALA A 150 -3.02 -1.23 -0.39
N LYS A 151 -2.73 -2.51 -0.61
CA LYS A 151 -3.74 -3.58 -0.65
C LYS A 151 -3.32 -4.78 0.17
N HIS A 152 -4.28 -5.40 0.85
CA HIS A 152 -4.04 -6.61 1.63
C HIS A 152 -5.22 -7.57 1.57
N TYR A 153 -4.91 -8.86 1.48
CA TYR A 153 -5.86 -9.96 1.50
C TYR A 153 -5.98 -10.52 2.92
N HIS A 154 -7.14 -10.37 3.53
CA HIS A 154 -7.44 -10.89 4.87
C HIS A 154 -7.58 -12.41 4.86
N ARG A 155 -8.31 -12.92 3.86
CA ARG A 155 -8.54 -14.34 3.67
C ARG A 155 -8.39 -14.73 2.20
N PRO A 156 -7.99 -15.98 1.91
CA PRO A 156 -7.92 -16.47 0.54
C PRO A 156 -9.26 -16.31 -0.17
N SER A 157 -9.23 -15.72 -1.37
CA SER A 157 -10.43 -15.53 -2.16
C SER A 157 -10.59 -16.67 -3.17
N GLY A 158 -11.49 -17.61 -2.89
CA GLY A 158 -11.85 -18.69 -3.80
C GLY A 158 -10.85 -19.85 -3.89
N ARG A 159 -11.12 -20.78 -4.84
CA ARG A 159 -10.34 -21.99 -5.12
C ARG A 159 -9.03 -21.66 -5.83
N LEU A 160 -8.09 -21.04 -5.10
CA LEU A 160 -6.66 -21.07 -5.44
C LEU A 160 -6.13 -22.50 -5.24
N PRO A 161 -4.92 -22.86 -5.71
CA PRO A 161 -4.35 -24.21 -5.53
C PRO A 161 -4.34 -24.70 -4.06
N THR A 162 -4.36 -23.76 -3.11
CA THR A 162 -4.46 -24.00 -1.67
C THR A 162 -5.82 -23.64 -1.04
N GLY A 163 -6.79 -23.22 -1.83
CA GLY A 163 -8.16 -22.93 -1.40
C GLY A 163 -8.95 -24.21 -1.09
N GLY A 164 -9.86 -24.16 -0.12
CA GLY A 164 -10.65 -25.32 0.32
C GLY A 164 -9.88 -26.32 1.21
N GLN A 165 -8.64 -26.02 1.60
CA GLN A 165 -7.83 -26.92 2.45
C GLN A 165 -8.13 -26.78 3.96
N ASN A 166 -8.94 -25.79 4.34
CA ASN A 166 -9.28 -25.50 5.74
C ASN A 166 -10.73 -25.87 6.00
N HIS A 167 -10.96 -26.57 7.10
CA HIS A 167 -12.26 -27.11 7.48
C HIS A 167 -12.62 -26.73 8.91
N LEU A 168 -13.91 -26.69 9.21
CA LEU A 168 -14.47 -26.53 10.55
C LEU A 168 -15.13 -27.85 10.99
N TYR A 169 -14.79 -28.33 12.18
CA TYR A 169 -15.38 -29.52 12.80
C TYR A 169 -16.36 -29.12 13.90
N ASP A 170 -17.60 -29.59 13.82
CA ASP A 170 -18.62 -29.43 14.85
C ASP A 170 -18.73 -30.71 15.70
N PRO A 171 -18.40 -30.65 17.01
CA PRO A 171 -18.53 -31.83 17.88
C PRO A 171 -19.98 -32.19 18.23
N GLY A 172 -20.95 -31.29 18.00
CA GLY A 172 -22.35 -31.50 18.36
C GLY A 172 -23.03 -32.58 17.52
N ASP A 173 -22.72 -32.62 16.23
CA ASP A 173 -23.20 -33.64 15.29
C ASP A 173 -22.06 -34.48 14.67
N GLY A 174 -20.80 -34.16 14.98
CA GLY A 174 -19.62 -34.86 14.49
C GLY A 174 -19.29 -34.55 13.03
N THR A 175 -19.86 -33.49 12.46
CA THR A 175 -19.68 -33.14 11.05
C THR A 175 -18.48 -32.24 10.82
N THR A 176 -18.02 -32.19 9.56
CA THR A 176 -16.97 -31.29 9.10
C THR A 176 -17.45 -30.57 7.85
N GLN A 177 -17.23 -29.26 7.78
CA GLN A 177 -17.54 -28.43 6.61
C GLN A 177 -16.32 -27.62 6.17
N GLU A 178 -16.32 -27.11 4.93
CA GLU A 178 -15.29 -26.16 4.51
C GLU A 178 -15.36 -24.88 5.34
N LEU A 179 -14.22 -24.33 5.76
CA LEU A 179 -14.17 -23.08 6.54
C LEU A 179 -14.81 -21.91 5.79
N ASN A 180 -14.68 -21.91 4.46
CA ASN A 180 -15.29 -20.89 3.62
C ASN A 180 -16.80 -20.97 3.57
N ASP A 181 -17.43 -22.05 4.05
CA ASP A 181 -18.89 -22.20 4.08
C ASP A 181 -19.54 -21.69 5.36
N ASP A 182 -18.74 -21.44 6.40
CA ASP A 182 -19.19 -20.86 7.66
C ASP A 182 -19.56 -19.37 7.50
N ASP A 183 -20.74 -18.98 8.00
CA ASP A 183 -21.28 -17.63 7.85
C ASP A 183 -20.47 -16.56 8.62
N LEU A 184 -19.98 -16.89 9.82
CA LEU A 184 -19.16 -15.98 10.61
C LEU A 184 -17.84 -15.72 9.90
N PHE A 185 -17.21 -16.76 9.37
CA PHE A 185 -15.99 -16.61 8.57
C PHE A 185 -16.24 -15.84 7.27
N ARG A 186 -17.39 -16.06 6.61
CA ARG A 186 -17.79 -15.33 5.39
C ARG A 186 -18.05 -13.85 5.62
N SER A 187 -18.48 -13.47 6.82
CA SER A 187 -18.72 -12.07 7.19
C SER A 187 -17.45 -11.22 7.11
N LEU A 188 -16.27 -11.82 7.26
CA LEU A 188 -15.00 -11.11 7.12
C LEU A 188 -14.79 -10.63 5.67
N PRO A 189 -14.33 -9.38 5.48
CA PRO A 189 -13.87 -8.94 4.18
C PRO A 189 -12.79 -9.87 3.64
N VAL A 190 -12.80 -10.07 2.33
CA VAL A 190 -11.77 -10.83 1.60
C VAL A 190 -10.47 -10.02 1.54
N SER A 191 -10.59 -8.73 1.24
CA SER A 191 -9.45 -7.82 1.11
C SER A 191 -9.86 -6.41 1.50
N PHE A 192 -8.86 -5.55 1.70
CA PHE A 192 -9.03 -4.11 1.73
C PHE A 192 -8.00 -3.42 0.84
N LEU A 193 -8.35 -2.19 0.47
CA LEU A 193 -7.50 -1.27 -0.28
C LEU A 193 -7.51 0.08 0.44
N ILE A 194 -6.34 0.71 0.54
CA ILE A 194 -6.18 2.10 0.93
C ILE A 194 -5.64 2.86 -0.26
N PHE A 195 -6.40 3.85 -0.72
CA PHE A 195 -6.00 4.80 -1.75
C PHE A 195 -5.60 6.11 -1.09
N ARG A 196 -4.44 6.65 -1.46
CA ARG A 196 -3.94 7.93 -0.95
C ARG A 196 -3.46 8.83 -2.05
N ILE A 197 -3.62 10.13 -1.80
CA ILE A 197 -2.98 11.19 -2.56
C ILE A 197 -2.02 11.91 -1.60
N TYR A 198 -0.79 12.07 -2.05
CA TYR A 198 0.25 12.85 -1.39
C TYR A 198 0.53 14.14 -2.14
N CYS A 199 0.91 15.16 -1.40
CA CYS A 199 1.36 16.47 -1.86
C CYS A 199 2.66 16.85 -1.13
N GLN A 200 3.23 18.02 -1.41
CA GLN A 200 4.39 18.54 -0.66
C GLN A 200 3.98 19.43 0.56
N THR A 201 2.71 19.81 0.66
CA THR A 201 2.19 20.75 1.67
C THR A 201 0.73 20.47 2.04
N HIS A 202 0.38 20.63 3.32
CA HIS A 202 -1.01 20.46 3.80
C HIS A 202 -1.95 21.61 3.41
N GLU A 203 -1.47 22.63 2.71
CA GLU A 203 -2.23 23.83 2.36
C GLU A 203 -3.49 23.54 1.52
N HIS A 204 -3.46 22.49 0.70
CA HIS A 204 -4.53 22.18 -0.25
C HIS A 204 -5.31 20.89 0.07
N ASP A 205 -5.22 20.41 1.32
CA ASP A 205 -5.83 19.15 1.72
C ASP A 205 -7.36 19.16 1.55
N ALA A 206 -8.00 20.31 1.79
CA ALA A 206 -9.46 20.46 1.67
C ALA A 206 -9.92 20.33 0.21
N GLU A 207 -9.24 21.01 -0.70
CA GLU A 207 -9.50 20.99 -2.14
C GLU A 207 -9.28 19.61 -2.72
N LEU A 208 -8.18 18.94 -2.33
CA LEU A 208 -7.88 17.57 -2.75
C LEU A 208 -8.93 16.58 -2.25
N ASN A 209 -9.38 16.70 -1.00
CA ASN A 209 -10.45 15.86 -0.45
C ASN A 209 -11.78 16.07 -1.19
N SER A 210 -12.14 17.33 -1.45
CA SER A 210 -13.36 17.69 -2.18
C SER A 210 -13.34 17.15 -3.61
N ALA A 211 -12.21 17.32 -4.31
CA ALA A 211 -12.01 16.82 -5.66
C ALA A 211 -12.14 15.29 -5.72
N LEU A 212 -11.52 14.55 -4.79
CA LEU A 212 -11.67 13.09 -4.73
C LEU A 212 -13.12 12.69 -4.46
N HIS A 213 -13.82 13.35 -3.53
CA HIS A 213 -15.23 13.09 -3.28
C HIS A 213 -16.09 13.28 -4.53
N ALA A 214 -15.87 14.35 -5.29
CA ALA A 214 -16.59 14.60 -6.54
C ALA A 214 -16.36 13.46 -7.57
N VAL A 215 -15.13 12.97 -7.69
CA VAL A 215 -14.79 11.85 -8.58
C VAL A 215 -15.50 10.56 -8.15
N LEU A 216 -15.57 10.29 -6.85
CA LEU A 216 -16.23 9.09 -6.32
C LEU A 216 -17.75 9.17 -6.46
N GLY A 217 -18.36 10.34 -6.23
CA GLY A 217 -19.80 10.54 -6.43
C GLY A 217 -20.21 10.27 -7.88
N GLN A 218 -19.48 10.80 -8.85
CA GLN A 218 -19.74 10.54 -10.28
C GLN A 218 -19.63 9.05 -10.65
N ALA A 219 -18.69 8.32 -10.03
CA ALA A 219 -18.53 6.90 -10.27
C ALA A 219 -19.70 6.07 -9.72
N MET A 220 -20.33 6.51 -8.64
CA MET A 220 -21.52 5.86 -8.06
C MET A 220 -22.78 6.16 -8.89
N ASP A 221 -22.96 7.40 -9.34
CA ASP A 221 -24.10 7.79 -10.18
C ASP A 221 -24.09 7.07 -11.53
N ALA A 222 -22.90 6.88 -12.13
CA ALA A 222 -22.74 6.13 -13.37
C ALA A 222 -23.11 4.65 -13.26
N LYS A 223 -22.97 4.03 -12.07
CA LYS A 223 -23.41 2.64 -11.82
C LYS A 223 -24.91 2.51 -11.57
N THR A 224 -25.59 3.60 -11.20
CA THR A 224 -27.03 3.59 -10.89
C THR A 224 -27.89 3.90 -12.13
N ASN A 225 -27.29 4.52 -13.16
CA ASN A 225 -27.95 4.90 -14.42
C ASN A 225 -27.74 3.89 -15.57
N MET A 226 -27.31 2.66 -15.27
CA MET A 226 -27.10 1.55 -16.22
C MET A 226 -27.91 0.34 -15.79
#